data_AF-A0A416L2W5-F1
#
_entry.id   AF-A0A416L2W5-F1
#
_cell.length_a   1.000
_cell.length_b   1.000
_cell.length_c   1.000
_cell.angle_alpha   90.00
_cell.angle_beta   90.00
_cell.angle_gamma   90.00
#
_symmetry.space_group_name_H-M   'P 1'
#
loop_
_entity.id
_entity.type
_entity.pdbx_description
1 polymer ?
#
loop_
_entity_poly.entity_id
_entity_poly.type
_entity_poly.pdbx_seq_one_letter_code
_entity_poly.pdbx_strand_id
1 'polypeptide(L)'
;MENRQNTERRAYSSVRARQIARRRRQRRRRRRQMIAALVAVVLLAGGGAYGARQAWLQKHRQEYAEQGLACLESQNYAQAVTAFDDAIALTHGRIGTFEIQMMLYRAEAQYRSGDYQSALAAYETLYAKDDSNETCKAGLALCLLETGDYDRAKSLGVIQGQVYSRIAKDQINAGNYDDALSTIETGFSEAGADEVGREELTYNQAVAWEYKGDYKKALEILESYDQKYTAEGNAARELAFLKTRQGNH
;
A
#
# COMPACT_ATOMS: atom_id res chain seq x y z
N MET A 1 -35.23 -22.63 91.60
CA MET A 1 -35.65 -21.54 90.66
C MET A 1 -34.52 -21.06 89.73
N GLU A 2 -33.25 -21.41 89.96
CA GLU A 2 -32.09 -21.01 89.11
C GLU A 2 -32.11 -21.55 87.67
N ASN A 3 -32.69 -22.72 87.41
CA ASN A 3 -32.57 -23.37 86.10
C ASN A 3 -33.42 -22.72 84.97
N ARG A 4 -34.53 -22.04 85.32
CA ARG A 4 -35.34 -21.25 84.37
C ARG A 4 -34.69 -19.92 84.00
N GLN A 5 -34.08 -19.22 84.96
CA GLN A 5 -33.39 -17.96 84.69
C GLN A 5 -32.15 -18.14 83.81
N ASN A 6 -31.46 -19.28 83.93
CA ASN A 6 -30.27 -19.60 83.14
C ASN A 6 -30.62 -19.99 81.68
N THR A 7 -31.78 -20.63 81.45
CA THR A 7 -32.28 -20.96 80.11
C THR A 7 -32.80 -19.74 79.36
N GLU A 8 -33.50 -18.81 80.03
CA GLU A 8 -33.95 -17.55 79.44
C GLU A 8 -32.78 -16.63 79.05
N ARG A 9 -31.73 -16.55 79.88
CA ARG A 9 -30.49 -15.81 79.55
C ARG A 9 -29.74 -16.41 78.36
N ARG A 10 -29.66 -17.74 78.23
CA ARG A 10 -29.07 -18.44 77.07
C ARG A 10 -29.92 -18.27 75.80
N ALA A 11 -31.24 -18.30 75.91
CA ALA A 11 -32.14 -18.04 74.79
C ALA A 11 -32.01 -16.59 74.29
N TYR A 12 -31.98 -15.62 75.21
CA TYR A 12 -31.81 -14.19 74.92
C TYR A 12 -30.45 -13.87 74.26
N SER A 13 -29.36 -14.50 74.72
CA SER A 13 -28.03 -14.35 74.12
C SER A 13 -27.96 -14.95 72.70
N SER A 14 -28.66 -16.07 72.45
CA SER A 14 -28.73 -16.70 71.13
C SER A 14 -29.51 -15.87 70.10
N VAL A 15 -30.59 -15.19 70.51
CA VAL A 15 -31.38 -14.28 69.65
C VAL A 15 -30.57 -13.04 69.30
N ARG A 16 -29.86 -12.45 70.27
CA ARG A 16 -28.99 -11.29 70.05
C ARG A 16 -27.81 -11.64 69.12
N ALA A 17 -27.23 -12.83 69.27
CA ALA A 17 -26.19 -13.35 68.37
C ALA A 17 -26.70 -13.54 66.93
N ARG A 18 -27.91 -14.10 66.75
CA ARG A 18 -28.57 -14.22 65.42
C ARG A 18 -28.86 -12.85 64.81
N GLN A 19 -29.30 -11.86 65.58
CA GLN A 19 -29.54 -10.49 65.10
C GLN A 19 -28.24 -9.79 64.68
N ILE A 20 -27.15 -9.94 65.44
CA ILE A 20 -25.82 -9.41 65.08
C ILE A 20 -25.28 -10.10 63.82
N ALA A 21 -25.44 -11.42 63.70
CA ALA A 21 -25.05 -12.17 62.50
C ALA A 21 -25.86 -11.75 61.27
N ARG A 22 -27.17 -11.52 61.39
CA ARG A 22 -28.04 -10.98 60.32
C ARG A 22 -27.58 -9.57 59.90
N ARG A 23 -27.35 -8.66 60.86
CA ARG A 23 -26.83 -7.30 60.58
C ARG A 23 -25.45 -7.32 59.93
N ARG A 24 -24.54 -8.21 60.36
CA ARG A 24 -23.21 -8.40 59.75
C ARG A 24 -23.33 -8.95 58.32
N ARG A 25 -24.20 -9.94 58.07
CA ARG A 25 -24.49 -10.47 56.72
C ARG A 25 -25.10 -9.40 55.82
N GLN A 26 -26.03 -8.60 56.34
CA GLN A 26 -26.68 -7.51 55.60
C GLN A 26 -25.71 -6.37 55.29
N ARG A 27 -24.84 -5.96 56.23
CA ARG A 27 -23.75 -5.00 55.99
C ARG A 27 -22.74 -5.53 54.96
N ARG A 28 -22.35 -6.81 55.03
CA ARG A 28 -21.47 -7.45 54.03
C ARG A 28 -22.13 -7.50 52.65
N ARG A 29 -23.42 -7.82 52.55
CA ARG A 29 -24.20 -7.79 51.29
C ARG A 29 -24.29 -6.38 50.71
N ARG A 30 -24.67 -5.38 51.52
CA ARG A 30 -24.71 -3.96 51.09
C ARG A 30 -23.33 -3.45 50.65
N ARG A 31 -22.26 -3.78 51.39
CA ARG A 31 -20.88 -3.42 51.00
C ARG A 31 -20.47 -4.07 49.68
N ARG A 32 -20.78 -5.35 49.46
CA ARG A 32 -20.54 -6.04 48.18
C ARG A 32 -21.34 -5.42 47.04
N GLN A 33 -22.62 -5.07 47.26
CA GLN A 33 -23.45 -4.39 46.26
C GLN A 33 -22.91 -2.99 45.92
N MET A 34 -22.47 -2.21 46.92
CA MET A 34 -21.87 -0.90 46.65
C MET A 34 -20.55 -1.01 45.88
N ILE A 35 -19.69 -1.98 46.23
CA ILE A 35 -18.44 -2.23 45.47
C ILE A 35 -18.76 -2.64 44.03
N ALA A 36 -19.72 -3.55 43.82
CA ALA A 36 -20.13 -3.96 42.49
C ALA A 36 -20.70 -2.80 41.65
N ALA A 37 -21.50 -1.91 42.25
CA ALA A 37 -21.99 -0.70 41.59
C ALA A 37 -20.85 0.27 41.23
N LEU A 38 -19.86 0.45 42.11
CA LEU A 38 -18.68 1.28 41.84
C LEU A 38 -17.85 0.72 40.68
N VAL A 39 -17.62 -0.60 40.65
CA VAL A 39 -16.93 -1.27 39.54
C VAL A 39 -17.71 -1.13 38.23
N ALA A 40 -19.04 -1.28 38.25
CA ALA A 40 -19.88 -1.09 37.08
C ALA A 40 -19.78 0.34 36.51
N VAL A 41 -19.78 1.36 37.38
CA VAL A 41 -19.61 2.76 36.96
C VAL A 41 -18.23 3.00 36.34
N VAL A 42 -17.15 2.45 36.92
CA VAL A 42 -15.79 2.55 36.37
C VAL A 42 -15.69 1.88 34.99
N LEU A 43 -16.29 0.69 34.83
CA LEU A 43 -16.30 -0.02 33.54
C LEU A 43 -17.13 0.73 32.49
N LEU A 44 -18.27 1.31 32.85
CA LEU A 44 -19.09 2.11 31.94
C LEU A 44 -18.40 3.42 31.54
N ALA A 45 -17.79 4.12 32.50
CA ALA A 45 -17.04 5.35 32.22
C ALA A 45 -15.78 5.06 31.37
N GLY A 46 -15.05 3.98 31.68
CA GLY A 46 -13.90 3.53 30.90
C GLY A 46 -14.29 3.10 29.49
N GLY A 47 -15.39 2.35 29.35
CA GLY A 47 -15.93 1.94 28.05
C GLY A 47 -16.41 3.13 27.21
N GLY A 48 -17.07 4.11 27.81
CA GLY A 48 -17.50 5.35 27.14
C GLY A 48 -16.31 6.20 26.67
N ALA A 49 -15.30 6.39 27.52
CA ALA A 49 -14.09 7.13 27.16
C ALA A 49 -13.28 6.41 26.06
N TYR A 50 -13.18 5.08 26.15
CA TYR A 50 -12.55 4.26 25.10
C TYR A 50 -13.31 4.36 23.78
N GLY A 51 -14.65 4.25 23.79
CA GLY A 51 -15.47 4.35 22.60
C GLY A 51 -15.37 5.73 21.92
N ALA A 52 -15.44 6.81 22.69
CA ALA A 52 -15.27 8.18 22.17
C ALA A 52 -13.87 8.38 21.56
N ARG A 53 -12.82 7.88 22.23
CA ARG A 53 -11.45 7.92 21.71
C ARG A 53 -11.29 7.13 20.41
N GLN A 54 -11.89 5.94 20.31
CA GLN A 54 -11.82 5.13 19.09
C GLN A 54 -12.54 5.81 17.92
N ALA A 55 -13.73 6.38 18.14
CA ALA A 55 -14.44 7.13 17.12
C ALA A 55 -13.65 8.38 16.67
N TRP A 56 -13.03 9.09 17.61
CA TRP A 56 -12.16 10.23 17.32
C TRP A 56 -10.97 9.82 16.44
N LEU A 57 -10.26 8.75 16.81
CA LEU A 57 -9.13 8.23 16.04
C LEU A 57 -9.55 7.81 14.63
N GLN A 58 -10.68 7.12 14.53
CA GLN A 58 -11.22 6.67 13.24
C GLN A 58 -11.58 7.84 12.32
N LYS A 59 -12.14 8.93 12.87
CA LYS A 59 -12.45 10.13 12.10
C LYS A 59 -11.18 10.82 11.60
N HIS A 60 -10.21 11.08 12.48
CA HIS A 60 -9.01 11.83 12.11
C HIS A 60 -8.14 11.07 11.11
N ARG A 61 -8.01 9.74 11.24
CA ARG A 61 -7.27 8.96 10.24
C ARG A 61 -7.93 9.00 8.84
N GLN A 62 -9.26 9.11 8.79
CA GLN A 62 -9.99 9.26 7.51
C GLN A 62 -9.75 10.64 6.92
N GLU A 63 -9.80 11.70 7.73
CA GLU A 63 -9.50 13.06 7.27
C GLU A 63 -8.07 13.15 6.70
N TYR A 64 -7.09 12.54 7.36
CA TYR A 64 -5.71 12.47 6.83
C TYR A 64 -5.62 11.66 5.53
N ALA A 65 -6.32 10.53 5.43
CA ALA A 65 -6.36 9.75 4.19
C ALA A 65 -6.94 10.56 3.02
N GLU A 66 -8.03 11.30 3.25
CA GLU A 66 -8.65 12.17 2.25
C GLU A 66 -7.71 13.31 1.83
N GLN A 67 -7.01 13.93 2.78
CA GLN A 67 -5.97 14.92 2.50
C GLN A 67 -4.83 14.34 1.67
N GLY A 68 -4.36 13.14 2.00
CA GLY A 68 -3.31 12.45 1.27
C GLY A 68 -3.71 12.16 -0.18
N LEU A 69 -4.93 11.70 -0.40
CA LEU A 69 -5.48 11.46 -1.74
C LEU A 69 -5.60 12.76 -2.55
N ALA A 70 -6.13 13.83 -1.97
CA ALA A 70 -6.22 15.13 -2.62
C ALA A 70 -4.83 15.70 -2.98
N CYS A 71 -3.84 15.49 -2.10
CA CYS A 71 -2.45 15.85 -2.38
C CYS A 71 -1.85 15.01 -3.51
N LEU A 72 -2.17 13.71 -3.59
CA LEU A 72 -1.70 12.82 -4.66
C LEU A 72 -2.31 13.22 -6.01
N GLU A 73 -3.60 13.53 -6.06
CA GLU A 73 -4.30 14.02 -7.26
C GLU A 73 -3.74 15.36 -7.77
N SER A 74 -3.39 16.25 -6.84
CA SER A 74 -2.74 17.53 -7.15
C SER A 74 -1.22 17.44 -7.35
N GLN A 75 -0.66 16.22 -7.38
CA GLN A 75 0.77 15.94 -7.54
C GLN A 75 1.67 16.55 -6.45
N ASN A 76 1.10 16.92 -5.30
CA ASN A 76 1.82 17.41 -4.14
C ASN A 76 2.30 16.22 -3.28
N TYR A 77 3.27 15.47 -3.81
CA TYR A 77 3.67 14.18 -3.25
C TYR A 77 4.24 14.26 -1.83
N ALA A 78 4.99 15.32 -1.49
CA ALA A 78 5.54 15.47 -0.15
C ALA A 78 4.44 15.62 0.92
N GLN A 79 3.38 16.39 0.63
CA GLN A 79 2.22 16.52 1.52
C GLN A 79 1.39 15.24 1.54
N ALA A 80 1.27 14.54 0.40
CA ALA A 80 0.59 13.25 0.34
C ALA A 80 1.24 12.22 1.26
N VAL A 81 2.58 12.07 1.19
CA VAL A 81 3.34 11.17 2.07
C VAL A 81 3.13 11.52 3.54
N THR A 82 3.20 12.81 3.90
CA THR A 82 2.98 13.27 5.28
C THR A 82 1.58 12.93 5.78
N ALA A 83 0.55 13.20 4.98
CA ALA A 83 -0.83 12.92 5.35
C ALA A 83 -1.10 11.41 5.50
N PHE A 84 -0.51 10.56 4.64
CA PHE A 84 -0.61 9.11 4.82
C PHE A 84 0.14 8.62 6.05
N ASP A 85 1.32 9.17 6.36
CA ASP A 85 2.05 8.88 7.61
C ASP A 85 1.23 9.25 8.85
N ASP A 86 0.56 10.41 8.84
CA ASP A 86 -0.35 10.82 9.92
C ASP A 86 -1.55 9.88 10.07
N ALA A 87 -2.16 9.43 8.95
CA ALA A 87 -3.25 8.46 8.96
C ALA A 87 -2.82 7.11 9.56
N ILE A 88 -1.61 6.66 9.19
CA ILE A 88 -0.97 5.42 9.65
C ILE A 88 -0.67 5.50 11.15
N ALA A 89 -0.09 6.60 11.64
CA ALA A 89 0.29 6.76 13.04
C ALA A 89 -0.90 6.58 14.01
N LEU A 90 -2.12 6.92 13.57
CA LEU A 90 -3.35 6.78 14.36
C LEU A 90 -3.84 5.33 14.50
N THR A 91 -3.26 4.35 13.79
CA THR A 91 -3.65 2.93 13.89
C THR A 91 -2.99 2.18 15.05
N HIS A 92 -2.08 2.82 15.80
CA HIS A 92 -1.40 2.27 16.98
C HIS A 92 -0.75 0.90 16.74
N GLY A 93 -0.16 0.71 15.56
CA GLY A 93 0.55 -0.52 15.18
C GLY A 93 -0.36 -1.67 14.73
N ARG A 94 -1.66 -1.44 14.54
CA ARG A 94 -2.57 -2.45 13.97
C ARG A 94 -2.50 -2.41 12.44
N ILE A 95 -1.81 -3.39 11.84
CA ILE A 95 -1.72 -3.50 10.39
C ILE A 95 -2.95 -4.21 9.81
N GLY A 96 -4.05 -3.46 9.66
CA GLY A 96 -5.28 -3.89 8.98
C GLY A 96 -5.36 -3.48 7.51
N THR A 97 -6.50 -3.71 6.87
CA THR A 97 -6.75 -3.36 5.45
C THR A 97 -6.57 -1.87 5.16
N PHE A 98 -7.10 -1.01 6.04
CA PHE A 98 -6.93 0.44 5.93
C PHE A 98 -5.46 0.86 5.96
N GLU A 99 -4.69 0.29 6.89
CA GLU A 99 -3.26 0.59 7.05
C GLU A 99 -2.45 0.20 5.81
N ILE A 100 -2.66 -1.02 5.31
CA ILE A 100 -2.04 -1.51 4.06
C ILE A 100 -2.36 -0.57 2.90
N GLN A 101 -3.61 -0.10 2.80
CA GLN A 101 -4.02 0.82 1.75
C GLN A 101 -3.30 2.18 1.86
N MET A 102 -3.15 2.73 3.06
CA MET A 102 -2.42 3.98 3.26
C MET A 102 -0.93 3.82 2.93
N MET A 103 -0.32 2.70 3.34
CA MET A 103 1.06 2.37 2.98
C MET A 103 1.25 2.24 1.46
N LEU A 104 0.27 1.65 0.76
CA LEU A 104 0.26 1.57 -0.71
C LEU A 104 0.22 2.95 -1.37
N TYR A 105 -0.71 3.83 -0.95
CA TYR A 105 -0.77 5.19 -1.50
C TYR A 105 0.46 6.03 -1.16
N ARG A 106 1.03 5.83 0.02
CA ARG A 106 2.30 6.44 0.40
C ARG A 106 3.43 5.99 -0.51
N ALA A 107 3.57 4.68 -0.76
CA ALA A 107 4.57 4.13 -1.67
C ALA A 107 4.40 4.66 -3.10
N GLU A 108 3.16 4.77 -3.57
CA GLU A 108 2.84 5.38 -4.87
C GLU A 108 3.25 6.85 -4.94
N ALA A 109 2.95 7.64 -3.90
CA ALA A 109 3.37 9.04 -3.82
C ALA A 109 4.91 9.17 -3.82
N GLN A 110 5.61 8.29 -3.12
CA GLN A 110 7.08 8.22 -3.13
C GLN A 110 7.60 7.92 -4.55
N TYR A 111 7.04 6.90 -5.20
CA TYR A 111 7.40 6.54 -6.58
C TYR A 111 7.19 7.72 -7.54
N ARG A 112 6.01 8.35 -7.51
CA ARG A 112 5.71 9.50 -8.39
C ARG A 112 6.55 10.74 -8.09
N SER A 113 7.06 10.88 -6.86
CA SER A 113 8.01 11.94 -6.51
C SER A 113 9.44 11.70 -7.00
N GLY A 114 9.73 10.50 -7.52
CA GLY A 114 11.08 10.07 -7.90
C GLY A 114 11.91 9.51 -6.74
N ASP A 115 11.34 9.38 -5.54
CA ASP A 115 11.98 8.70 -4.40
C ASP A 115 11.80 7.18 -4.51
N TYR A 116 12.43 6.62 -5.55
CA TYR A 116 12.32 5.20 -5.88
C TYR A 116 12.92 4.29 -4.80
N GLN A 117 13.91 4.77 -4.03
CA GLN A 117 14.51 4.00 -2.95
C GLN A 117 13.53 3.82 -1.78
N SER A 118 12.87 4.90 -1.35
CA SER A 118 11.85 4.78 -0.29
C SER A 118 10.64 3.99 -0.76
N ALA A 119 10.20 4.20 -2.01
CA ALA A 119 9.09 3.44 -2.60
C ALA A 119 9.43 1.95 -2.69
N LEU A 120 10.64 1.59 -3.13
CA LEU A 120 11.14 0.22 -3.20
C LEU A 120 11.03 -0.47 -1.83
N ALA A 121 11.58 0.14 -0.78
CA ALA A 121 11.53 -0.42 0.57
C ALA A 121 10.09 -0.59 1.09
N ALA A 122 9.20 0.35 0.76
CA ALA A 122 7.79 0.27 1.14
C ALA A 122 7.07 -0.88 0.41
N TYR A 123 7.24 -0.99 -0.91
CA TYR A 123 6.64 -2.07 -1.69
C TYR A 123 7.22 -3.44 -1.35
N GLU A 124 8.51 -3.56 -1.06
CA GLU A 124 9.12 -4.81 -0.57
C GLU A 124 8.46 -5.27 0.75
N THR A 125 8.25 -4.34 1.68
CA THR A 125 7.59 -4.62 2.96
C THR A 125 6.14 -5.08 2.74
N LEU A 126 5.41 -4.42 1.84
CA LEU A 126 4.03 -4.76 1.52
C LEU A 126 3.92 -6.11 0.80
N TYR A 127 4.80 -6.37 -0.15
CA TYR A 127 4.86 -7.62 -0.91
C TYR A 127 5.24 -8.80 -0.03
N ALA A 128 6.19 -8.63 0.91
CA ALA A 128 6.55 -9.67 1.87
C ALA A 128 5.39 -10.06 2.80
N LYS A 129 4.39 -9.18 2.97
CA LYS A 129 3.20 -9.45 3.78
C LYS A 129 2.10 -10.16 3.00
N ASP A 130 1.99 -9.88 1.70
CA ASP A 130 1.01 -10.47 0.79
C ASP A 130 1.60 -10.48 -0.63
N ASP A 131 2.19 -11.62 -1.00
CA ASP A 131 2.86 -11.81 -2.29
C ASP A 131 1.87 -12.05 -3.46
N SER A 132 0.58 -12.18 -3.14
CA SER A 132 -0.51 -12.31 -4.11
C SER A 132 -1.09 -10.96 -4.55
N ASN A 133 -0.69 -9.86 -3.91
CA ASN A 133 -1.17 -8.53 -4.25
C ASN A 133 -0.48 -8.01 -5.53
N GLU A 134 -1.18 -8.11 -6.66
CA GLU A 134 -0.68 -7.68 -7.97
C GLU A 134 -0.32 -6.18 -8.02
N THR A 135 -1.02 -5.31 -7.27
CA THR A 135 -0.65 -3.88 -7.20
C THR A 135 0.69 -3.68 -6.49
N CYS A 136 0.92 -4.36 -5.35
CA CYS A 136 2.22 -4.33 -4.67
C CYS A 136 3.32 -4.84 -5.59
N LYS A 137 3.06 -5.95 -6.28
CA LYS A 137 4.01 -6.62 -7.16
C LYS A 137 4.41 -5.75 -8.35
N ALA A 138 3.43 -5.10 -8.99
CA ALA A 138 3.68 -4.14 -10.08
C ALA A 138 4.44 -2.90 -9.59
N GLY A 139 4.05 -2.32 -8.45
CA GLY A 139 4.77 -1.18 -7.85
C GLY A 139 6.22 -1.51 -7.50
N LEU A 140 6.46 -2.70 -6.94
CA LEU A 140 7.81 -3.22 -6.67
C LEU A 140 8.62 -3.35 -7.96
N ALA A 141 8.04 -3.96 -9.00
CA ALA A 141 8.72 -4.14 -10.29
C ALA A 141 9.09 -2.79 -10.94
N LEU A 142 8.19 -1.80 -10.87
CA LEU A 142 8.47 -0.43 -11.35
C LEU A 142 9.60 0.23 -10.57
N CYS A 143 9.65 0.08 -9.24
CA CYS A 143 10.76 0.61 -8.44
C CYS A 143 12.09 -0.07 -8.79
N LEU A 144 12.09 -1.39 -8.98
CA LEU A 144 13.27 -2.14 -9.41
C LEU A 144 13.74 -1.71 -10.80
N LEU A 145 12.80 -1.45 -11.71
CA LEU A 145 13.10 -0.89 -13.04
C LEU A 145 13.80 0.46 -12.95
N GLU A 146 13.25 1.40 -12.18
CA GLU A 146 13.82 2.75 -12.04
C GLU A 146 15.13 2.78 -11.22
N THR A 147 15.40 1.75 -10.42
CA THR A 147 16.67 1.58 -9.69
C THR A 147 17.69 0.71 -10.42
N GLY A 148 17.33 0.16 -11.59
CA GLY A 148 18.24 -0.61 -12.46
C GLY A 148 18.39 -2.09 -12.12
N ASP A 149 17.61 -2.63 -11.20
CA ASP A 149 17.65 -4.06 -10.83
C ASP A 149 16.70 -4.89 -11.72
N TYR A 150 17.08 -5.01 -12.99
CA TYR A 150 16.26 -5.64 -14.01
C TYR A 150 16.06 -7.14 -13.77
N ASP A 151 17.02 -7.82 -13.15
CA ASP A 151 16.91 -9.26 -12.87
C ASP A 151 15.84 -9.54 -11.82
N ARG A 152 15.78 -8.75 -10.74
CA ARG A 152 14.70 -8.86 -9.77
C ARG A 152 13.37 -8.43 -10.38
N ALA A 153 13.33 -7.35 -11.16
CA ALA A 153 12.11 -6.92 -11.84
C ALA A 153 11.53 -8.02 -12.75
N LYS A 154 12.37 -8.66 -13.58
CA LYS A 154 11.99 -9.82 -14.41
C LYS A 154 11.44 -10.96 -13.57
N SER A 155 12.09 -11.30 -12.45
CA SER A 155 11.68 -12.43 -11.59
C SER A 155 10.26 -12.30 -11.02
N LEU A 156 9.73 -11.07 -10.93
CA LEU A 156 8.35 -10.85 -10.52
C LEU A 156 7.35 -11.28 -11.60
N GLY A 157 7.73 -11.37 -12.88
CA GLY A 157 6.84 -11.84 -13.94
C GLY A 157 5.68 -10.87 -14.25
N VAL A 158 5.77 -9.62 -13.79
CA VAL A 158 4.87 -8.51 -14.15
C VAL A 158 5.66 -7.47 -14.95
N ILE A 159 4.96 -6.62 -15.71
CA ILE A 159 5.54 -5.54 -16.52
C ILE A 159 6.73 -5.97 -17.41
N GLN A 160 6.74 -7.21 -17.89
CA GLN A 160 7.91 -7.78 -18.58
C GLN A 160 8.30 -6.95 -19.81
N GLY A 161 7.31 -6.47 -20.58
CA GLY A 161 7.58 -5.65 -21.75
C GLY A 161 8.31 -4.35 -21.38
N GLN A 162 7.92 -3.68 -20.29
CA GLN A 162 8.59 -2.48 -19.79
C GLN A 162 10.02 -2.77 -19.32
N VAL A 163 10.23 -3.92 -18.66
CA VAL A 163 11.57 -4.34 -18.22
C VAL A 163 12.49 -4.59 -19.41
N TYR A 164 12.05 -5.36 -20.40
CA TYR A 164 12.82 -5.62 -21.62
C TYR A 164 13.03 -4.35 -22.45
N SER A 165 12.02 -3.47 -22.52
CA SER A 165 12.11 -2.16 -23.16
C SER A 165 13.24 -1.32 -22.55
N ARG A 166 13.36 -1.29 -21.22
CA ARG A 166 14.42 -0.54 -20.54
C ARG A 166 15.80 -1.12 -20.81
N ILE A 167 15.97 -2.44 -20.73
CA ILE A 167 17.24 -3.12 -21.06
C ILE A 167 17.64 -2.80 -22.51
N ALA A 168 16.71 -2.91 -23.44
CA ALA A 168 16.96 -2.63 -24.86
C ALA A 168 17.37 -1.17 -25.09
N LYS A 169 16.72 -0.21 -24.40
CA LYS A 169 17.09 1.19 -24.45
C LYS A 169 18.53 1.43 -23.96
N ASP A 170 18.94 0.79 -22.88
CA ASP A 170 20.32 0.89 -22.37
C ASP A 170 21.33 0.30 -23.37
N GLN A 171 20.99 -0.82 -24.00
CA GLN A 171 21.80 -1.43 -25.06
C GLN A 171 21.90 -0.54 -26.31
N ILE A 172 20.81 0.09 -26.74
CA ILE A 172 20.81 1.08 -27.84
C ILE A 172 21.75 2.25 -27.49
N ASN A 173 21.63 2.81 -26.29
CA ASN A 173 22.49 3.90 -25.84
C ASN A 173 23.98 3.50 -25.77
N ALA A 174 24.26 2.22 -25.51
CA ALA A 174 25.61 1.66 -25.55
C ALA A 174 26.12 1.32 -26.96
N GLY A 175 25.28 1.45 -28.00
CA GLY A 175 25.61 1.09 -29.38
C GLY A 175 25.46 -0.40 -29.70
N ASN A 176 24.93 -1.21 -28.77
CA ASN A 176 24.77 -2.66 -28.91
C ASN A 176 23.43 -3.00 -29.58
N TYR A 177 23.25 -2.58 -30.83
CA TYR A 177 21.94 -2.64 -31.51
C TYR A 177 21.43 -4.06 -31.76
N ASP A 178 22.32 -5.02 -32.07
CA ASP A 178 21.92 -6.41 -32.28
C ASP A 178 21.41 -7.06 -30.98
N ASP A 179 22.09 -6.79 -29.87
CA ASP A 179 21.66 -7.26 -28.54
C ASP A 179 20.33 -6.60 -28.13
N ALA A 180 20.15 -5.31 -28.44
CA ALA A 180 18.89 -4.60 -28.22
C ALA A 180 17.74 -5.24 -28.99
N LEU A 181 17.94 -5.56 -30.27
CA LEU A 181 16.92 -6.21 -31.10
C LEU A 181 16.57 -7.62 -30.59
N SER A 182 17.56 -8.41 -30.16
CA SER A 182 17.33 -9.72 -29.54
C SER A 182 16.57 -9.61 -28.21
N THR A 183 16.92 -8.61 -27.40
CA THR A 183 16.24 -8.31 -26.14
C THR A 183 14.79 -7.89 -26.37
N ILE A 184 14.53 -7.08 -27.41
CA ILE A 184 13.19 -6.66 -27.80
C ILE A 184 12.34 -7.84 -28.25
N GLU A 185 12.90 -8.75 -29.05
CA GLU A 185 12.21 -9.96 -29.51
C GLU A 185 11.80 -10.86 -28.33
N THR A 186 12.69 -11.01 -27.35
CA THR A 186 12.39 -11.73 -26.11
C THR A 186 11.31 -11.00 -25.32
N GLY A 187 11.40 -9.67 -25.23
CA GLY A 187 10.39 -8.81 -24.62
C GLY A 187 9.00 -9.00 -25.21
N PHE A 188 8.86 -9.08 -26.54
CA PHE A 188 7.55 -9.34 -27.16
C PHE A 188 6.98 -10.72 -26.84
N SER A 189 7.85 -11.71 -26.68
CA SER A 189 7.50 -13.09 -26.34
C SER A 189 7.03 -13.20 -24.89
N GLU A 190 7.63 -12.44 -23.97
CA GLU A 190 7.36 -12.50 -22.53
C GLU A 190 6.38 -11.43 -22.02
N ALA A 191 6.10 -10.38 -22.78
CA ALA A 191 5.25 -9.26 -22.36
C ALA A 191 3.82 -9.67 -21.94
N GLY A 192 3.29 -10.77 -22.46
CA GLY A 192 1.92 -11.19 -22.13
C GLY A 192 0.91 -10.07 -22.40
N ALA A 193 0.20 -9.62 -21.36
CA ALA A 193 -0.80 -8.54 -21.39
C ALA A 193 -0.23 -7.13 -21.09
N ASP A 194 1.09 -6.97 -20.97
CA ASP A 194 1.75 -5.67 -20.75
C ASP A 194 1.77 -4.83 -22.03
N GLU A 195 0.62 -4.24 -22.39
CA GLU A 195 0.49 -3.43 -23.61
C GLU A 195 1.36 -2.17 -23.58
N VAL A 196 1.58 -1.57 -22.41
CA VAL A 196 2.51 -0.43 -22.23
C VAL A 196 3.92 -0.87 -22.64
N GLY A 197 4.39 -1.99 -22.11
CA GLY A 197 5.68 -2.56 -22.49
C GLY A 197 5.76 -2.93 -23.98
N ARG A 198 4.70 -3.47 -24.58
CA ARG A 198 4.65 -3.76 -26.02
C ARG A 198 4.77 -2.50 -26.87
N GLU A 199 4.12 -1.41 -26.46
CA GLU A 199 4.22 -0.12 -27.12
C GLU A 199 5.66 0.39 -27.09
N GLU A 200 6.27 0.45 -25.90
CA GLU A 200 7.65 0.93 -25.75
C GLU A 200 8.67 0.06 -26.49
N LEU A 201 8.50 -1.27 -26.46
CA LEU A 201 9.32 -2.21 -27.23
C LEU A 201 9.26 -1.92 -28.73
N THR A 202 8.07 -1.63 -29.26
CA THR A 202 7.87 -1.31 -30.69
C THR A 202 8.59 -0.02 -31.06
N TYR A 203 8.46 1.01 -30.23
CA TYR A 203 9.18 2.27 -30.44
C TYR A 203 10.69 2.07 -30.38
N ASN A 204 11.21 1.39 -29.35
CA ASN A 204 12.65 1.12 -29.22
C ASN A 204 13.18 0.23 -30.35
N GLN A 205 12.35 -0.63 -30.94
CA GLN A 205 12.72 -1.42 -32.11
C GLN A 205 12.99 -0.54 -33.32
N ALA A 206 12.11 0.43 -33.59
CA ALA A 206 12.32 1.38 -34.68
C ALA A 206 13.61 2.18 -34.47
N VAL A 207 13.81 2.68 -33.24
CA VAL A 207 15.02 3.42 -32.85
C VAL A 207 16.29 2.58 -33.06
N ALA A 208 16.29 1.31 -32.66
CA ALA A 208 17.43 0.42 -32.87
C ALA A 208 17.77 0.22 -34.36
N TRP A 209 16.75 0.02 -35.22
CA TRP A 209 16.97 -0.10 -36.67
C TRP A 209 17.45 1.20 -37.30
N GLU A 210 16.96 2.34 -36.85
CA GLU A 210 17.42 3.65 -37.30
C GLU A 210 18.89 3.86 -36.97
N TYR A 211 19.30 3.62 -35.72
CA TYR A 211 20.72 3.75 -35.32
C TYR A 211 21.64 2.73 -36.00
N LYS A 212 21.12 1.57 -36.39
CA LYS A 212 21.82 0.58 -37.22
C LYS A 212 21.94 1.02 -38.70
N GLY A 213 21.24 2.08 -39.10
CA GLY A 213 21.25 2.66 -40.44
C GLY A 213 20.20 2.07 -41.41
N ASP A 214 19.33 1.16 -40.94
CA ASP A 214 18.23 0.62 -41.74
C ASP A 214 16.98 1.49 -41.59
N TYR A 215 17.04 2.68 -42.21
CA TYR A 215 15.97 3.68 -42.15
C TYR A 215 14.66 3.18 -42.78
N LYS A 216 14.74 2.25 -43.73
CA LYS A 216 13.55 1.66 -44.36
C LYS A 216 12.79 0.82 -43.34
N LYS A 217 13.49 -0.06 -42.63
CA LYS A 217 12.88 -0.90 -41.61
C LYS A 217 12.37 -0.09 -40.42
N ALA A 218 13.12 0.92 -39.98
CA ALA A 218 12.67 1.84 -38.94
C ALA A 218 11.36 2.56 -39.34
N LEU A 219 11.25 3.00 -40.60
CA LEU A 219 10.03 3.63 -41.10
C LEU A 219 8.84 2.67 -41.10
N GLU A 220 9.02 1.45 -41.65
CA GLU A 220 7.96 0.43 -41.69
C GLU A 220 7.41 0.13 -40.29
N ILE A 221 8.29 0.07 -39.28
CA ILE A 221 7.89 -0.14 -37.88
C ILE A 221 7.13 1.07 -37.34
N LEU A 222 7.62 2.31 -37.56
CA LEU A 222 6.93 3.51 -37.07
C LEU A 222 5.58 3.74 -37.75
N GLU A 223 5.41 3.35 -39.01
CA GLU A 223 4.11 3.38 -39.68
C GLU A 223 3.13 2.40 -39.06
N SER A 224 3.58 1.18 -38.73
CA SER A 224 2.77 0.23 -37.97
C SER A 224 2.49 0.70 -36.54
N TYR A 225 3.45 1.37 -35.90
CA TYR A 225 3.30 1.95 -34.57
C TYR A 225 2.22 3.03 -34.57
N ASP A 226 2.25 3.95 -35.54
CA ASP A 226 1.25 5.02 -35.68
C ASP A 226 -0.17 4.46 -35.89
N GLN A 227 -0.30 3.40 -36.68
CA GLN A 227 -1.60 2.73 -36.89
C GLN A 227 -2.17 2.09 -35.62
N LYS A 228 -1.30 1.55 -34.74
CA LYS A 228 -1.73 0.82 -33.54
C LYS A 228 -1.88 1.72 -32.31
N TYR A 229 -0.93 2.62 -32.10
CA TYR A 229 -0.78 3.40 -30.87
C TYR A 229 -1.08 4.90 -31.05
N THR A 230 -1.18 5.37 -32.30
CA THR A 230 -1.15 6.80 -32.66
C THR A 230 0.19 7.44 -32.27
N ALA A 231 1.00 7.80 -33.25
CA ALA A 231 2.30 8.38 -32.97
C ALA A 231 2.16 9.81 -32.46
N GLU A 232 2.72 10.07 -31.29
CA GLU A 232 2.81 11.39 -30.69
C GLU A 232 4.25 11.73 -30.28
N GLY A 233 4.51 12.99 -29.91
CA GLY A 233 5.78 13.40 -29.33
C GLY A 233 7.01 13.02 -30.17
N ASN A 234 7.89 12.19 -29.59
CA ASN A 234 9.10 11.72 -30.27
C ASN A 234 8.77 10.80 -31.46
N ALA A 235 7.84 9.84 -31.30
CA ALA A 235 7.51 8.90 -32.36
C ALA A 235 6.98 9.61 -33.62
N ALA A 236 6.13 10.63 -33.46
CA ALA A 236 5.63 11.44 -34.58
C ALA A 236 6.76 12.21 -35.28
N ARG A 237 7.72 12.75 -34.50
CA ARG A 237 8.88 13.46 -35.05
C ARG A 237 9.77 12.53 -35.87
N GLU A 238 10.12 11.37 -35.32
CA GLU A 238 10.96 10.39 -36.03
C GLU A 238 10.26 9.86 -37.28
N LEU A 239 8.96 9.57 -37.21
CA LEU A 239 8.18 9.14 -38.36
C LEU A 239 8.20 10.19 -39.49
N ALA A 240 7.99 11.46 -39.15
CA ALA A 240 8.07 12.55 -40.13
C ALA A 240 9.48 12.68 -40.73
N PHE A 241 10.51 12.59 -39.89
CA PHE A 241 11.91 12.65 -40.32
C PHE A 241 12.25 11.53 -41.31
N LEU A 242 11.94 10.28 -40.99
CA LEU A 242 12.23 9.13 -41.86
C LEU A 242 11.49 9.21 -43.19
N LYS A 243 10.25 9.73 -43.22
CA LYS A 243 9.51 9.96 -44.48
C LYS A 243 10.23 10.94 -45.42
N THR A 244 10.90 11.97 -44.90
CA THR A 244 11.68 12.90 -45.75
C THR A 244 12.89 12.23 -46.42
N ARG A 245 13.45 11.19 -45.80
CA ARG A 245 14.62 10.47 -46.32
C ARG A 245 14.28 9.51 -47.45
N GLN A 246 13.04 9.03 -47.52
CA GLN A 246 12.59 8.18 -48.63
C GLN A 246 12.30 8.95 -49.92
N GLY A 247 12.03 10.26 -49.86
CA GLY A 247 11.74 11.10 -51.02
C GLY A 247 12.95 11.56 -51.84
N ASN A 248 14.17 11.24 -51.41
CA ASN A 248 15.44 11.71 -52.02
C ASN A 248 16.22 10.62 -52.77
N HIS A 249 15.59 9.51 -53.14
CA HIS A 249 16.18 8.42 -53.92
C HIS A 249 15.40 8.14 -55.20
#